data_AF-A0A0S2FA23-F1
#
_entry.id   AF-A0A0S2FA23-F1
#
_cell.length_a   1.000
_cell.length_b   1.000
_cell.length_c   1.000
_cell.angle_alpha   90.00
_cell.angle_beta   90.00
_cell.angle_gamma   90.00
#
_symmetry.space_group_name_H-M   'P 1'
#
loop_
_entity.id
_entity.type
_entity.pdbx_description
1 polymer ?
#
loop_
_entity_poly.entity_id
_entity_poly.type
_entity_poly.pdbx_seq_one_letter_code
_entity_poly.pdbx_strand_id
1 'polypeptide(L)'
;MFDIAVGKCEAIDQSSVTVRLDSAIVSRLIPGRAWSRSGTSILKISLRLCSERRPPKVGSETFLQREALLRNPLASLDLLGDGEFTPVRLRALGTDTDPQLPEAAPVRGKADRAPSRPRKDS
;
A
#
# COMPACT_ATOMS: atom_id res chain seq x y z
N MET A 1 7.10 2.38 14.45
CA MET A 1 6.02 3.13 13.77
C MET A 1 6.45 3.34 12.34
N PHE A 2 5.61 2.94 11.38
CA PHE A 2 5.94 2.93 9.96
C PHE A 2 5.01 3.87 9.21
N ASP A 3 5.53 4.54 8.17
CA ASP A 3 4.72 5.39 7.30
C ASP A 3 4.30 4.60 6.05
N ILE A 4 3.17 5.01 5.48
CA ILE A 4 2.55 4.33 4.34
C ILE A 4 2.95 5.06 3.06
N ALA A 5 3.67 4.37 2.18
CA ALA A 5 3.92 4.85 0.82
C ALA A 5 2.62 4.83 0.03
N VAL A 6 2.30 5.92 -0.68
CA VAL A 6 1.03 6.06 -1.40
C VAL A 6 1.18 6.35 -2.89
N GLY A 7 2.38 6.70 -3.34
CA GLY A 7 2.69 7.05 -4.71
C GLY A 7 3.49 8.35 -4.81
N LYS A 8 3.66 8.82 -6.05
CA LYS A 8 4.56 9.91 -6.40
C LYS A 8 3.94 11.28 -6.15
N CYS A 9 4.66 12.15 -5.45
CA CYS A 9 4.28 13.56 -5.28
C CYS A 9 4.39 14.30 -6.63
N GLU A 10 3.28 14.86 -7.10
CA GLU A 10 3.24 15.66 -8.32
C GLU A 10 3.33 17.16 -8.01
N ALA A 11 2.67 17.61 -6.95
CA ALA A 11 2.68 19.01 -6.54
C ALA A 11 2.49 19.17 -5.03
N ILE A 12 3.03 20.24 -4.48
CA ILE A 12 2.86 20.65 -3.09
C ILE A 12 2.38 22.10 -3.09
N ASP A 13 1.22 22.32 -2.50
CA ASP A 13 0.64 23.65 -2.27
C ASP A 13 0.83 24.06 -0.80
N GLN A 14 0.27 25.20 -0.39
CA GLN A 14 0.43 25.72 0.98
C GLN A 14 -0.11 24.78 2.07
N SER A 15 -1.18 24.03 1.80
CA SER A 15 -1.84 23.15 2.78
C SER A 15 -2.11 21.73 2.28
N SER A 16 -1.81 21.44 1.01
CA SER A 16 -2.14 20.19 0.35
C SER A 16 -0.99 19.62 -0.46
N VAL A 17 -1.00 18.31 -0.61
CA VAL A 17 -0.13 17.56 -1.52
C VAL A 17 -1.01 16.87 -2.55
N THR A 18 -0.58 16.97 -3.80
CA THR A 18 -1.15 16.26 -4.93
C THR A 18 -0.26 15.06 -5.24
N VAL A 19 -0.80 13.85 -5.13
CA VAL A 19 -0.07 12.59 -5.25
C VAL A 19 -0.66 11.77 -6.40
N ARG A 20 0.17 11.33 -7.33
CA ARG A 20 -0.20 10.29 -8.28
C ARG A 20 -0.15 8.94 -7.58
N LEU A 21 -1.30 8.28 -7.50
CA LEU A 21 -1.42 7.04 -6.73
C LEU A 21 -0.89 5.82 -7.48
N ASP A 22 -0.32 4.90 -6.70
CA ASP A 22 -0.07 3.54 -7.14
C ASP A 22 -1.37 2.74 -7.23
N SER A 23 -1.44 1.80 -8.18
CA SER A 23 -2.62 0.96 -8.39
C SER A 23 -3.00 0.15 -7.14
N ALA A 24 -2.01 -0.32 -6.37
CA ALA A 24 -2.24 -1.04 -5.12
C ALA A 24 -2.96 -0.17 -4.07
N ILE A 25 -2.68 1.13 -4.04
CA ILE A 25 -3.27 2.08 -3.10
C ILE A 25 -4.70 2.40 -3.52
N VAL A 26 -4.95 2.54 -4.81
CA VAL A 26 -6.31 2.80 -5.30
C VAL A 26 -7.23 1.60 -5.06
N SER A 27 -6.76 0.38 -5.31
CA SER A 27 -7.54 -0.84 -5.03
C SER A 27 -7.97 -0.95 -3.56
N ARG A 28 -7.18 -0.39 -2.63
CA ARG A 28 -7.53 -0.34 -1.21
C ARG A 28 -8.54 0.75 -0.88
N LEU A 29 -8.48 1.90 -1.56
CA LEU A 29 -9.41 3.01 -1.34
C LEU A 29 -10.80 2.71 -1.93
N ILE A 30 -10.86 2.05 -3.08
CA ILE A 30 -12.11 1.75 -3.79
C ILE A 30 -12.08 0.28 -4.25
N PRO A 31 -12.34 -0.66 -3.33
CA PRO A 31 -12.42 -2.07 -3.68
C PRO A 31 -13.60 -2.31 -4.63
N GLY A 32 -13.41 -3.14 -5.66
CA GLY A 32 -14.48 -3.59 -6.55
C GLY A 32 -14.79 -2.70 -7.75
N ARG A 33 -14.09 -1.58 -7.97
CA ARG A 33 -14.15 -0.86 -9.25
C ARG A 33 -13.11 -1.42 -10.23
N ALA A 34 -13.55 -1.70 -11.46
CA ALA A 34 -12.68 -2.12 -12.55
C ALA A 34 -11.73 -0.97 -12.92
N TRP A 35 -10.53 -0.99 -12.35
CA TRP A 35 -9.50 -0.01 -12.62
C TRP A 35 -8.89 -0.26 -14.00
N SER A 36 -9.01 0.70 -14.91
CA SER A 36 -8.59 0.52 -16.31
C SER A 36 -7.19 1.05 -16.63
N ARG A 37 -6.60 1.96 -15.83
CA ARG A 37 -5.27 2.56 -16.11
C ARG A 37 -4.49 2.98 -14.87
N SER A 38 -3.42 2.25 -14.54
CA SER A 38 -2.48 2.61 -13.46
C SER A 38 -1.82 3.96 -13.73
N GLY A 39 -1.54 4.72 -12.66
CA GLY A 39 -0.79 5.97 -12.75
C GLY A 39 -1.55 7.20 -13.27
N THR A 40 -2.89 7.14 -13.35
CA THR A 40 -3.72 8.29 -13.72
C THR A 40 -4.44 8.93 -12.54
N SER A 41 -4.74 8.18 -11.47
CA SER A 41 -5.40 8.77 -10.31
C SER A 41 -4.53 9.76 -9.57
N ILE A 42 -5.20 10.83 -9.17
CA ILE A 42 -4.63 11.91 -8.40
C ILE A 42 -5.35 11.99 -7.06
N LEU A 43 -4.60 11.87 -5.97
CA LEU A 43 -5.08 12.08 -4.62
C LEU A 43 -4.58 13.42 -4.10
N LYS A 44 -5.51 14.29 -3.70
CA LYS A 44 -5.23 15.52 -2.96
C LYS A 44 -5.50 15.29 -1.47
N ILE A 45 -4.47 15.52 -0.67
CA ILE A 45 -4.48 15.31 0.77
C ILE A 45 -3.92 16.53 1.50
N SER A 46 -4.26 16.68 2.79
CA SER A 46 -3.61 17.70 3.61
C SER A 46 -2.16 17.33 3.92
N LEU A 47 -1.27 18.33 3.86
CA LEU A 47 0.13 18.22 4.31
C LEU A 47 0.26 17.67 5.74
N ARG A 48 -0.73 17.89 6.60
CA ARG A 48 -0.76 17.40 7.98
C ARG A 48 -0.87 15.87 8.09
N LEU A 49 -1.24 15.20 7.01
CA LEU A 49 -1.32 13.73 6.95
C LEU A 49 -0.01 13.10 6.49
N CYS A 50 0.91 13.89 5.94
CA CYS A 50 2.20 13.44 5.46
C CYS A 50 3.17 13.13 6.62
N SER A 51 4.10 12.22 6.37
CA SER A 51 5.14 11.84 7.33
C SER A 51 6.02 13.03 7.68
N GLU A 52 6.23 13.27 8.98
CA GLU A 52 7.22 14.24 9.48
C GLU A 52 8.65 13.74 9.28
N ARG A 53 8.85 12.41 9.27
CA ARG A 53 10.16 11.79 9.08
C ARG A 53 10.59 11.79 7.62
N ARG A 54 9.61 11.69 6.72
CA ARG A 54 9.80 11.66 5.26
C ARG A 54 8.85 12.69 4.64
N PRO A 55 9.21 13.98 4.73
CA PRO A 55 8.36 15.05 4.20
C PRO A 55 8.17 14.86 2.69
N PRO A 56 6.99 15.25 2.16
CA PRO A 56 6.69 15.12 0.74
C PRO A 56 7.64 16.00 -0.06
N LYS A 57 8.13 15.49 -1.19
CA LYS A 57 8.95 16.22 -2.14
C LYS A 57 8.48 15.94 -3.55
N VAL A 58 8.26 16.99 -4.34
CA VAL A 58 7.85 16.87 -5.75
C VAL A 58 8.80 15.93 -6.50
N GLY A 59 8.23 15.00 -7.25
CA GLY A 59 8.95 13.98 -8.01
C GLY A 59 9.40 12.77 -7.19
N SER A 60 9.19 12.75 -5.87
CA SER A 60 9.56 11.65 -4.98
C SER A 60 8.34 10.91 -4.43
N GLU A 61 8.58 9.75 -3.84
CA GLU A 61 7.56 8.98 -3.14
C GLU A 61 6.98 9.74 -1.94
N THR A 62 5.66 9.70 -1.77
CA THR A 62 4.94 10.35 -0.67
C THR A 62 4.61 9.35 0.41
N PHE A 63 4.90 9.71 1.66
CA PHE A 63 4.65 8.87 2.83
C PHE A 63 3.63 9.52 3.76
N LEU A 64 2.66 8.74 4.25
CA LEU A 64 1.60 9.19 5.16
C LEU A 64 1.74 8.58 6.54
N GLN A 65 1.38 9.36 7.57
CA GLN A 65 1.37 8.91 8.95
C GLN A 65 0.20 7.95 9.18
N ARG A 66 0.49 6.72 9.61
CA ARG A 66 -0.55 5.70 9.84
C ARG A 66 -1.60 6.17 10.86
N GLU A 67 -1.16 6.80 11.93
CA GLU A 67 -2.00 7.27 13.04
C GLU A 67 -2.95 8.36 12.58
N ALA A 68 -2.51 9.21 11.66
CA ALA A 68 -3.36 10.22 11.03
C ALA A 68 -4.42 9.56 10.13
N LEU A 69 -4.07 8.50 9.40
CA LEU A 69 -5.00 7.73 8.56
C LEU A 69 -6.06 7.00 9.39
N LEU A 70 -5.69 6.45 10.56
CA LEU A 70 -6.61 5.75 11.46
C LEU A 70 -7.72 6.67 12.01
N ARG A 71 -7.50 7.99 12.05
CA ARG A 71 -8.53 9.01 12.37
C ARG A 71 -9.56 9.21 11.25
N ASN A 72 -9.44 8.45 10.15
CA ASN A 72 -10.34 8.45 9.01
C ASN A 72 -10.53 9.82 8.33
N PRO A 73 -9.45 10.52 7.96
CA PRO A 73 -9.54 11.84 7.35
C PRO A 73 -10.19 11.75 5.97
N LEU A 74 -10.80 12.86 5.56
CA LEU A 74 -11.30 13.07 4.20
C LEU A 74 -10.16 13.52 3.28
N ALA A 75 -10.16 13.00 2.06
CA ALA A 75 -9.29 13.40 0.97
C ALA A 75 -10.09 13.50 -0.32
N SER A 76 -9.49 14.09 -1.35
CA SER A 76 -10.11 14.23 -2.67
C SER A 76 -9.38 13.33 -3.67
N LEU A 77 -10.09 12.40 -4.28
CA LEU A 77 -9.55 11.45 -5.26
C LEU A 77 -10.17 11.72 -6.62
N ASP A 78 -9.34 12.07 -7.58
CA ASP A 78 -9.64 11.97 -9.00
C ASP A 78 -9.20 10.58 -9.45
N LEU A 79 -10.18 9.76 -9.83
CA LEU A 79 -9.96 8.37 -10.20
C LEU A 79 -9.38 8.23 -11.61
N LEU A 80 -9.79 9.10 -12.53
CA LEU A 80 -9.53 8.96 -13.96
C LEU A 80 -8.39 9.86 -14.44
N GLY A 81 -7.94 10.82 -13.62
CA GLY A 81 -7.01 11.86 -14.00
C GLY A 81 -7.64 12.92 -14.90
N ASP A 82 -8.97 13.08 -14.85
CA ASP A 82 -9.74 14.01 -15.68
C ASP A 82 -10.06 15.34 -14.96
N GLY A 83 -9.67 15.47 -13.70
CA GLY A 83 -9.92 16.63 -12.86
C GLY A 83 -11.18 16.51 -12.00
N GLU A 84 -11.95 15.43 -12.09
CA GLU A 84 -13.16 15.21 -11.29
C GLU A 84 -12.82 14.57 -9.94
N PHE A 85 -12.83 15.39 -8.89
CA PHE A 85 -12.46 14.96 -7.54
C PHE A 85 -13.66 14.47 -6.73
N THR A 86 -13.56 13.23 -6.24
CA THR A 86 -14.54 12.62 -5.34
C THR A 86 -14.01 12.53 -3.91
N PRO A 87 -14.85 12.78 -2.88
CA PRO A 87 -14.40 12.67 -1.50
C PRO A 87 -14.22 11.20 -1.11
N VAL A 88 -13.04 10.86 -0.57
CA VAL A 88 -12.72 9.51 -0.09
C VAL A 88 -12.20 9.54 1.34
N ARG A 89 -12.40 8.42 2.04
CA ARG A 89 -11.98 8.21 3.43
C ARG A 89 -10.72 7.36 3.47
N LEU A 90 -9.68 7.83 4.17
CA LEU A 90 -8.36 7.20 4.10
C LEU A 90 -8.10 6.10 5.15
N ARG A 91 -9.07 5.77 6.02
CA ARG A 91 -8.86 4.76 7.08
C ARG A 91 -8.44 3.40 6.53
N ALA A 92 -8.94 3.01 5.37
CA ALA A 92 -8.60 1.74 4.71
C ALA A 92 -7.10 1.59 4.46
N LEU A 93 -6.37 2.69 4.22
CA LEU A 93 -4.92 2.66 4.04
C LEU A 93 -4.17 2.32 5.33
N GLY A 94 -4.69 2.75 6.49
CA GLY A 94 -4.04 2.54 7.79
C GLY A 94 -4.25 1.16 8.41
N THR A 95 -5.27 0.42 7.98
CA THR A 95 -5.66 -0.89 8.55
C THR A 95 -4.92 -2.08 7.95
N ASP A 96 -4.65 -2.10 6.64
CA ASP A 96 -4.09 -3.28 5.91
C ASP A 96 -2.59 -3.14 5.58
N THR A 97 -1.77 -2.83 6.59
CA THR A 97 -0.31 -2.72 6.41
C THR A 97 0.46 -3.65 7.32
N ASP A 98 -0.03 -4.87 7.53
CA ASP A 98 0.94 -5.95 7.73
C ASP A 98 1.36 -6.40 6.33
N PRO A 99 2.62 -6.21 5.91
CA PRO A 99 3.12 -7.00 4.81
C PRO A 99 2.98 -8.44 5.25
N GLN A 100 2.06 -9.21 4.66
CA GLN A 100 2.31 -10.63 4.56
C GLN A 100 3.58 -10.74 3.73
N LEU A 101 4.73 -10.80 4.41
CA LEU A 101 5.91 -11.40 3.85
C LEU A 101 5.41 -12.70 3.22
N PRO A 102 5.69 -12.97 1.92
CA PRO A 102 5.43 -14.29 1.39
C PRO A 102 6.09 -15.26 2.38
N GLU A 103 5.31 -16.11 3.04
CA GLU A 103 5.89 -17.23 3.78
C GLU A 103 6.81 -17.90 2.78
N ALA A 104 8.11 -17.91 3.08
CA ALA A 104 9.09 -18.56 2.23
C ALA A 104 8.54 -19.96 1.93
N ALA A 105 8.33 -20.26 0.64
CA ALA A 105 7.80 -21.54 0.22
C ALA A 105 8.58 -22.64 0.96
N PRO A 106 7.90 -23.62 1.59
CA PRO A 106 8.58 -24.61 2.39
C PRO A 106 9.59 -25.31 1.49
N VAL A 107 10.87 -25.13 1.82
CA VAL A 107 11.97 -25.86 1.19
C VAL A 107 11.67 -27.32 1.50
N ARG A 108 11.16 -28.04 0.51
CA ARG A 108 10.78 -29.44 0.66
C ARG A 108 12.06 -30.24 0.85
N GLY A 109 12.43 -30.45 2.11
CA GLY A 109 13.52 -31.32 2.49
C GLY A 109 13.30 -32.70 1.88
N LYS A 110 14.22 -33.12 1.00
CA LYS A 110 14.37 -34.53 0.64
C LYS A 110 15.36 -35.16 1.63
N ALA A 111 14.82 -35.53 2.79
CA ALA A 111 15.24 -36.68 3.58
C ALA A 111 13.91 -37.44 3.81
N ASP A 112 13.77 -38.75 3.69
CA ASP A 112 14.70 -39.84 3.90
C ASP A 112 13.97 -41.11 3.40
N ARG A 113 14.68 -42.13 2.90
CA ARG A 113 14.17 -43.50 3.00
C ARG A 113 15.30 -44.53 2.93
N ALA A 114 15.96 -44.73 4.06
CA ALA A 114 16.49 -46.04 4.40
C ALA A 114 15.35 -47.09 4.45
N PRO A 115 15.52 -48.28 3.87
CA PRO A 115 14.72 -49.44 4.23
C PRO A 115 15.44 -50.28 5.28
N SER A 116 14.81 -50.39 6.45
CA SER A 116 15.18 -51.26 7.57
C SER A 116 15.11 -52.74 7.17
N ARG A 117 16.12 -53.51 7.59
CA ARG A 117 16.16 -54.98 7.55
C ARG A 117 15.02 -55.62 8.37
N PRO A 118 14.68 -56.88 8.06
CA PRO A 118 14.48 -57.87 9.10
C PRO A 118 15.41 -59.09 8.94
N ARG A 119 15.94 -59.58 10.08
CA ARG A 119 16.63 -60.89 10.20
C ARG A 119 15.59 -62.00 10.31
N LYS A 120 15.84 -63.17 9.70
CA LYS A 120 15.45 -64.46 10.31
C LYS A 120 16.38 -65.59 9.82
N ASP A 121 16.75 -66.40 10.80
CA ASP A 121 17.66 -67.54 10.84
C ASP A 121 16.94 -68.84 10.41
N SER A 122 17.62 -69.72 9.67
CA SER A 122 17.47 -71.18 9.61
C SER A 122 18.64 -71.80 8.85
#